data_AF-A0A9D6D580-F1
#
_entry.id   AF-A0A9D6D580-F1
#
_cell.length_a   1.000
_cell.length_b   1.000
_cell.length_c   1.000
_cell.angle_alpha   90.00
_cell.angle_beta   90.00
_cell.angle_gamma   90.00
#
_symmetry.space_group_name_H-M   'P 1'
#
loop_
_entity.id
_entity.type
_entity.pdbx_description
1 polymer ?
#
loop_
_entity_poly.entity_id
_entity_poly.type
_entity_poly.pdbx_seq_one_letter_code
_entity_poly.pdbx_strand_id
1 'polypeptide(L)'
;MRAAELGEFAIGVGKRRQLLLNSEGADRRGREWLRLIAHELTHVSQIELAQGEGRAEQWLAEGMAEWVAFSVLERLRLDTVAHRRVVSRSGIRNYAALVAARLDIETLGSPRGFTVRHRRDGSLPTYQLAFLMADYLIEREGFTKVIEYFRSFSTSLDRHENFERAFGQTLAGFESEILTHLKTVVP
;
A
#
# COMPACT_ATOMS: atom_id res chain seq x y z
N MET A 1 21.89 10.15 1.29
CA MET A 1 20.54 10.77 1.34
C MET A 1 20.35 11.28 2.78
N ARG A 2 20.20 12.60 2.98
CA ARG A 2 20.20 13.21 4.31
C ARG A 2 18.79 13.12 4.93
N ALA A 3 18.70 12.89 6.25
CA ALA A 3 17.43 12.76 6.98
C ALA A 3 16.48 13.96 6.81
N ALA A 4 17.02 15.15 6.55
CA ALA A 4 16.24 16.37 6.28
C ALA A 4 15.44 16.30 4.95
N GLU A 5 15.98 15.68 3.90
CA GLU A 5 15.28 15.54 2.61
C GLU A 5 14.10 14.54 2.69
N LEU A 6 14.16 13.60 3.63
CA LEU A 6 13.08 12.65 3.91
C LEU A 6 11.97 13.27 4.77
N GLY A 7 12.33 14.21 5.65
CA GLY A 7 11.40 14.90 6.55
C GLY A 7 10.46 15.90 5.85
N GLU A 8 10.83 16.39 4.67
CA GLU A 8 9.95 17.22 3.82
C GLU A 8 8.92 16.38 3.04
N PHE A 9 9.20 15.09 2.80
CA PHE A 9 8.40 14.23 1.93
C PHE A 9 7.50 13.24 2.66
N ALA A 10 7.83 12.86 3.91
CA ALA A 10 7.09 11.84 4.64
C ALA A 10 7.06 12.10 6.16
N ILE A 11 5.90 11.85 6.78
CA ILE A 11 5.71 11.96 8.24
C ILE A 11 6.37 10.76 8.95
N GLY A 12 6.63 9.67 8.22
CA GLY A 12 7.41 8.52 8.66
C GLY A 12 8.14 7.86 7.49
N VAL A 13 9.23 7.14 7.77
CA VAL A 13 9.96 6.32 6.78
C VAL A 13 10.51 5.06 7.45
N GLY A 14 10.02 3.91 7.01
CA GLY A 14 10.65 2.61 7.25
C GLY A 14 11.87 2.39 6.34
N LYS A 15 12.99 1.99 6.93
CA LYS A 15 14.21 1.54 6.22
C LYS A 15 14.68 0.22 6.79
N ARG A 16 15.66 -0.40 6.15
CA ARG A 16 16.27 -1.63 6.70
C ARG A 16 16.70 -1.40 8.16
N ARG A 17 16.09 -2.14 9.09
CA ARG A 17 16.32 -2.07 10.54
C ARG A 17 16.12 -0.68 11.19
N GLN A 18 15.42 0.24 10.54
CA GLN A 18 15.27 1.61 11.03
C GLN A 18 13.84 2.12 10.79
N LEU A 19 13.36 2.92 11.75
CA LEU A 19 12.12 3.67 11.64
C LEU A 19 12.44 5.14 11.94
N LEU A 20 12.16 6.01 10.99
CA LEU A 20 12.31 7.46 11.13
C LEU A 20 10.92 8.08 11.16
N LEU A 21 10.62 8.93 12.15
CA LEU A 21 9.33 9.62 12.27
C LEU A 21 9.58 11.11 12.44
N ASN A 22 8.84 11.93 11.71
CA ASN A 22 8.84 13.37 11.89
C ASN A 22 7.96 13.72 13.10
N SER A 23 8.56 14.27 14.16
CA SER A 23 7.90 14.56 15.42
C SER A 23 7.10 15.85 15.46
N GLU A 24 7.25 16.75 14.49
CA GLU A 24 6.69 18.10 14.54
C GLU A 24 5.27 18.22 13.95
N GLY A 25 4.76 17.20 13.25
CA GLY A 25 3.51 17.27 12.49
C GLY A 25 2.32 16.43 12.99
N ALA A 26 2.46 15.64 14.06
CA ALA A 26 1.44 14.66 14.45
C ALA A 26 1.03 14.76 15.92
N ASP A 27 -0.28 14.63 16.20
CA ASP A 27 -0.77 14.35 17.55
C ASP A 27 -0.28 12.97 17.98
N ARG A 28 0.80 12.96 18.76
CA ARG A 28 1.50 11.75 19.23
C ARG A 28 0.66 10.82 20.10
N ARG A 29 -0.55 11.25 20.50
CA ARG A 29 -1.48 10.46 21.31
C ARG A 29 -2.69 9.98 20.50
N GLY A 30 -2.83 10.43 19.26
CA GLY A 30 -3.96 10.10 18.40
C GLY A 30 -3.82 8.75 17.71
N ARG A 31 -4.96 8.16 17.33
CA ARG A 31 -5.01 6.91 16.55
C ARG A 31 -4.20 6.98 15.25
N GLU A 32 -4.12 8.15 14.61
CA GLU A 32 -3.38 8.32 13.35
C GLU A 32 -1.87 8.22 13.54
N TRP A 33 -1.36 8.54 14.73
CA TRP A 33 0.04 8.31 15.06
C TRP A 33 0.34 6.82 15.22
N LEU A 34 -0.53 6.08 15.89
CA LEU A 34 -0.42 4.62 15.99
C LEU A 34 -0.55 3.94 14.61
N ARG A 35 -1.45 4.43 13.76
CA ARG A 35 -1.58 4.01 12.36
C ARG A 35 -0.26 4.19 11.62
N LEU A 36 0.33 5.39 11.70
CA LEU A 36 1.59 5.71 11.02
C LEU A 36 2.73 4.81 11.49
N ILE A 37 2.88 4.60 12.81
CA ILE A 37 3.90 3.68 13.34
C ILE A 37 3.72 2.27 12.77
N ALA A 38 2.49 1.75 12.79
CA ALA A 38 2.20 0.42 12.27
C ALA A 38 2.44 0.31 10.76
N HIS A 39 2.11 1.36 10.01
CA HIS A 39 2.37 1.47 8.57
C HIS A 39 3.87 1.38 8.28
N GLU A 40 4.68 2.23 8.93
CA GLU A 40 6.13 2.26 8.67
C GLU A 40 6.86 1.00 9.15
N LEU A 41 6.44 0.40 10.28
CA LEU A 41 6.96 -0.89 10.73
C LEU A 41 6.64 -2.02 9.73
N THR A 42 5.54 -1.89 8.97
CA THR A 42 5.21 -2.83 7.90
C THR A 42 6.24 -2.73 6.78
N HIS A 43 6.68 -1.53 6.39
CA HIS A 43 7.77 -1.37 5.41
C HIS A 43 9.08 -1.99 5.89
N VAL A 44 9.44 -1.81 7.17
CA VAL A 44 10.63 -2.50 7.74
C VAL A 44 10.49 -4.01 7.56
N SER A 45 9.32 -4.57 7.86
CA SER A 45 9.05 -6.00 7.70
C SER A 45 9.13 -6.45 6.24
N GLN A 46 8.55 -5.68 5.31
CA GLN A 46 8.62 -5.95 3.87
C GLN A 46 10.05 -5.94 3.35
N ILE A 47 10.88 -4.99 3.79
CA ILE A 47 12.30 -4.88 3.41
C ILE A 47 13.09 -6.11 3.89
N GLU A 48 12.84 -6.57 5.12
CA GLU A 48 13.51 -7.76 5.66
C GLU A 48 13.04 -9.04 4.94
N LEU A 49 11.75 -9.16 4.63
CA LEU A 49 11.21 -10.29 3.84
C LEU A 49 11.82 -10.32 2.43
N ALA A 50 11.90 -9.16 1.77
CA ALA A 50 12.42 -9.02 0.42
C ALA A 50 13.95 -9.02 0.33
N GLN A 51 14.65 -8.96 1.47
CA GLN A 51 16.12 -8.78 1.54
C GLN A 51 16.61 -7.56 0.74
N GLY A 52 15.82 -6.49 0.69
CA GLY A 52 16.14 -5.25 -0.02
C GLY A 52 14.98 -4.27 -0.12
N GLU A 53 15.29 -3.02 -0.46
CA GLU A 53 14.33 -1.92 -0.57
C GLU A 53 13.78 -1.80 -1.99
N GLY A 54 12.51 -1.39 -2.13
CA GLY A 54 11.91 -0.99 -3.41
C GLY A 54 11.82 -2.07 -4.49
N ARG A 55 11.78 -3.36 -4.12
CA ARG A 55 11.76 -4.49 -5.06
C ARG A 55 10.36 -4.88 -5.54
N ALA A 56 9.39 -4.79 -4.64
CA ALA A 56 8.00 -5.20 -4.88
C ALA A 56 7.19 -4.14 -5.62
N GLU A 57 6.00 -4.53 -6.09
CA GLU A 57 4.97 -3.61 -6.55
C GLU A 57 4.70 -2.53 -5.49
N GLN A 58 5.00 -1.26 -5.80
CA GLN A 58 4.88 -0.16 -4.83
C GLN A 58 3.45 -0.04 -4.31
N TRP A 59 2.44 -0.12 -5.16
CA TRP A 59 1.04 -0.07 -4.72
C TRP A 59 0.68 -1.18 -3.73
N LEU A 60 1.28 -2.37 -3.86
CA LEU A 60 1.01 -3.48 -2.97
C LEU A 60 1.77 -3.30 -1.65
N ALA A 61 2.99 -2.75 -1.70
CA ALA A 61 3.74 -2.38 -0.50
C ALA A 61 3.00 -1.36 0.36
N GLU A 62 2.53 -0.27 -0.25
CA GLU A 62 1.76 0.79 0.41
C GLU A 62 0.38 0.29 0.88
N GLY A 63 -0.31 -0.47 0.02
CA GLY A 63 -1.62 -1.01 0.33
C GLY A 63 -1.58 -2.01 1.48
N MET A 64 -0.57 -2.89 1.52
CA MET A 64 -0.34 -3.80 2.64
C MET A 64 -0.01 -3.02 3.93
N ALA A 65 0.79 -1.95 3.84
CA ALA A 65 1.14 -1.14 5.00
C ALA A 65 -0.10 -0.45 5.60
N GLU A 66 -1.00 0.10 4.78
CA GLU A 66 -2.29 0.60 5.24
C GLU A 66 -3.18 -0.51 5.83
N TRP A 67 -3.28 -1.66 5.16
CA TRP A 67 -4.08 -2.79 5.64
C TRP A 67 -3.63 -3.29 7.01
N VAL A 68 -2.32 -3.45 7.22
CA VAL A 68 -1.74 -3.84 8.51
C VAL A 68 -1.99 -2.75 9.55
N ALA A 69 -1.80 -1.47 9.20
CA ALA A 69 -2.03 -0.37 10.11
C ALA A 69 -3.48 -0.31 10.60
N PHE A 70 -4.46 -0.46 9.71
CA PHE A 70 -5.88 -0.53 10.10
C PHE A 70 -6.19 -1.78 10.92
N SER A 71 -5.59 -2.92 10.58
CA SER A 71 -5.71 -4.16 11.35
C SER A 71 -5.13 -4.06 12.77
N VAL A 72 -4.10 -3.23 12.96
CA VAL A 72 -3.56 -2.90 14.30
C VAL A 72 -4.54 -2.02 15.06
N LEU A 73 -5.06 -0.96 14.43
CA LEU A 73 -6.07 -0.11 15.07
C LEU A 73 -7.32 -0.89 15.48
N GLU A 74 -7.75 -1.85 14.67
CA GLU A 74 -8.87 -2.73 14.96
C GLU A 74 -8.63 -3.60 16.20
N ARG A 75 -7.43 -4.22 16.30
CA ARG A 75 -7.03 -4.96 17.50
C ARG A 75 -6.95 -4.10 18.75
N LEU A 76 -6.60 -2.82 18.59
CA LEU A 76 -6.58 -1.82 19.66
C LEU A 76 -7.97 -1.20 19.94
N ARG A 77 -9.00 -1.56 19.17
CA ARG A 77 -10.38 -1.04 19.28
C ARG A 77 -10.48 0.48 19.04
N LEU A 78 -9.62 1.04 18.20
CA LEU A 78 -9.56 2.47 17.89
C LEU A 78 -10.21 2.84 16.54
N ASP A 79 -10.34 1.86 15.65
CA ASP A 79 -10.97 1.96 14.33
C ASP A 79 -11.29 0.54 13.82
N THR A 80 -11.86 0.37 12.63
CA THR A 80 -12.04 -0.96 12.01
C THR A 80 -11.61 -0.96 10.55
N VAL A 81 -11.20 -2.13 10.05
CA VAL A 81 -10.90 -2.30 8.62
C VAL A 81 -12.16 -2.05 7.79
N ALA A 82 -13.32 -2.52 8.28
CA ALA A 82 -14.61 -2.30 7.65
C ALA A 82 -14.95 -0.80 7.47
N HIS A 83 -14.74 0.01 8.50
CA HIS A 83 -14.93 1.46 8.41
C HIS A 83 -13.97 2.09 7.40
N ARG A 84 -12.70 1.66 7.38
CA ARG A 84 -11.69 2.18 6.43
C ARG A 84 -11.98 1.79 4.99
N ARG A 85 -12.61 0.64 4.73
CA ARG A 85 -13.16 0.29 3.40
C ARG A 85 -14.19 1.31 2.94
N VAL A 86 -15.16 1.64 3.79
CA VAL A 86 -16.21 2.62 3.47
C VAL A 86 -15.61 3.99 3.16
N VAL A 87 -14.75 4.49 4.06
CA VAL A 87 -14.07 5.78 3.89
C VAL A 87 -13.24 5.82 2.60
N SER A 88 -12.50 4.74 2.31
CA SER A 88 -11.65 4.67 1.12
C SER A 88 -12.46 4.61 -0.17
N ARG A 89 -13.56 3.84 -0.20
CA ARG A 89 -14.47 3.78 -1.35
C ARG A 89 -15.06 5.16 -1.66
N SER A 90 -15.52 5.88 -0.64
CA SER A 90 -15.99 7.25 -0.81
C SER A 90 -14.89 8.20 -1.28
N GLY A 91 -13.67 8.04 -0.77
CA GLY A 91 -12.52 8.89 -1.11
C GLY A 91 -12.03 8.74 -2.55
N ILE A 92 -12.19 7.56 -3.16
CA ILE A 92 -11.76 7.31 -4.55
C ILE A 92 -12.88 7.44 -5.58
N ARG A 93 -14.09 7.85 -5.18
CA ARG A 93 -15.26 7.97 -6.08
C ARG A 93 -14.98 8.72 -7.38
N ASN A 94 -14.31 9.86 -7.27
CA ASN A 94 -14.00 10.72 -8.41
C ASN A 94 -12.55 10.54 -8.89
N TYR A 95 -11.90 9.44 -8.52
CA TYR A 95 -10.51 9.20 -8.86
C TYR A 95 -10.37 9.00 -10.37
N ALA A 96 -9.55 9.84 -11.02
CA ALA A 96 -9.46 9.91 -12.48
C ALA A 96 -9.19 8.55 -13.14
N ALA A 97 -8.39 7.68 -12.51
CA ALA A 97 -8.09 6.35 -13.00
C ALA A 97 -9.32 5.42 -13.06
N LEU A 98 -10.23 5.55 -12.09
CA LEU A 98 -11.49 4.79 -12.09
C LEU A 98 -12.45 5.31 -13.14
N VAL A 99 -12.55 6.65 -13.27
CA VAL A 99 -13.35 7.29 -14.32
C VAL A 99 -12.87 6.88 -15.71
N ALA A 100 -11.56 6.83 -15.92
CA ALA A 100 -10.95 6.38 -17.17
C ALA A 100 -10.93 4.86 -17.36
N ALA A 101 -11.43 4.08 -16.39
CA ALA A 101 -11.40 2.62 -16.37
C ALA A 101 -10.00 2.02 -16.63
N ARG A 102 -8.96 2.67 -16.12
CA ARG A 102 -7.55 2.25 -16.27
C ARG A 102 -6.74 2.72 -15.07
N LEU A 103 -6.20 1.78 -14.30
CA LEU A 103 -5.34 2.07 -13.15
C LEU A 103 -3.90 2.37 -13.57
N ASP A 104 -3.48 1.78 -14.69
CA ASP A 104 -2.09 1.77 -15.14
C ASP A 104 -1.20 1.16 -14.06
N ILE A 105 -1.48 -0.12 -13.73
CA ILE A 105 -0.93 -0.77 -12.54
C ILE A 105 0.60 -0.87 -12.61
N GLU A 106 1.16 -0.94 -13.81
CA GLU A 106 2.60 -0.88 -14.05
C GLU A 106 3.24 0.41 -13.54
N THR A 107 2.61 1.55 -13.80
CA THR A 107 3.08 2.84 -13.29
C THR A 107 2.97 2.88 -11.77
N LEU A 108 1.84 2.42 -11.22
CA LEU A 108 1.62 2.28 -9.78
C LEU A 108 2.58 1.29 -9.11
N GLY A 109 3.12 0.33 -9.86
CA GLY A 109 4.08 -0.67 -9.41
C GLY A 109 5.48 -0.12 -9.14
N SER A 110 5.83 1.01 -9.78
CA SER A 110 7.15 1.63 -9.61
C SER A 110 7.13 2.74 -8.55
N PRO A 111 8.20 2.90 -7.73
CA PRO A 111 8.27 4.00 -6.76
C PRO A 111 8.12 5.39 -7.39
N ARG A 112 8.72 5.58 -8.57
CA ARG A 112 8.63 6.84 -9.33
C ARG A 112 7.22 7.08 -9.86
N GLY A 113 6.60 6.07 -10.47
CA GLY A 113 5.26 6.20 -11.04
C GLY A 113 4.20 6.40 -9.96
N PHE A 114 4.32 5.69 -8.83
CA PHE A 114 3.52 5.94 -7.64
C PHE A 114 3.70 7.37 -7.12
N THR A 115 4.94 7.87 -7.11
CA THR A 115 5.25 9.25 -6.71
C THR A 115 4.59 10.29 -7.61
N VAL A 116 4.68 10.09 -8.92
CA VAL A 116 4.02 10.98 -9.89
C VAL A 116 2.51 10.94 -9.70
N ARG A 117 1.94 9.75 -9.50
CA ARG A 117 0.50 9.56 -9.34
C ARG A 117 -0.03 10.25 -8.09
N HIS A 118 0.61 10.07 -6.93
CA HIS A 118 0.13 10.69 -5.68
C HIS A 118 0.25 12.22 -5.70
N ARG A 119 1.25 12.78 -6.40
CA ARG A 119 1.37 14.24 -6.58
C ARG A 119 0.31 14.79 -7.52
N ARG A 120 -0.02 14.06 -8.58
CA ARG A 120 -0.96 14.50 -9.62
C ARG A 120 -2.42 14.33 -9.19
N ASP A 121 -2.76 13.16 -8.65
CA ASP A 121 -4.15 12.77 -8.38
C ASP A 121 -4.51 12.89 -6.89
N GLY A 122 -3.56 13.31 -6.05
CA GLY A 122 -3.71 13.52 -4.61
C GLY A 122 -3.20 12.33 -3.79
N SER A 123 -2.52 12.63 -2.68
CA SER A 123 -1.93 11.60 -1.81
C SER A 123 -3.00 10.69 -1.20
N LEU A 124 -3.96 11.26 -0.46
CA LEU A 124 -5.01 10.49 0.19
C LEU A 124 -5.74 9.49 -0.74
N PRO A 125 -6.29 9.89 -1.91
CA PRO A 125 -6.99 8.95 -2.78
C PRO A 125 -6.06 7.90 -3.41
N THR A 126 -4.78 8.21 -3.66
CA THR A 126 -3.81 7.20 -4.15
C THR A 126 -3.56 6.11 -3.12
N TYR A 127 -3.38 6.47 -1.84
CA TYR A 127 -3.18 5.48 -0.76
C TYR A 127 -4.48 4.71 -0.46
N GLN A 128 -5.65 5.36 -0.54
CA GLN A 128 -6.95 4.69 -0.42
C GLN A 128 -7.19 3.66 -1.53
N LEU A 129 -6.79 3.98 -2.76
CA LEU A 129 -6.82 3.03 -3.88
C LEU A 129 -5.88 1.86 -3.61
N ALA A 130 -4.62 2.12 -3.25
CA ALA A 130 -3.63 1.09 -2.93
C ALA A 130 -4.12 0.15 -1.82
N PHE A 131 -4.68 0.71 -0.74
CA PHE A 131 -5.33 -0.04 0.34
C PHE A 131 -6.44 -0.94 -0.19
N LEU A 132 -7.40 -0.42 -0.97
CA LEU A 132 -8.51 -1.22 -1.47
C LEU A 132 -8.06 -2.36 -2.42
N MET A 133 -7.03 -2.13 -3.24
CA MET A 133 -6.46 -3.17 -4.10
C MET A 133 -5.79 -4.27 -3.26
N ALA A 134 -4.98 -3.89 -2.26
CA ALA A 134 -4.32 -4.85 -1.38
C ALA A 134 -5.31 -5.60 -0.50
N ASP A 135 -6.32 -4.92 0.05
CA ASP A 135 -7.40 -5.49 0.85
C ASP A 135 -8.18 -6.55 0.06
N TYR A 136 -8.57 -6.23 -1.19
CA TYR A 136 -9.22 -7.19 -2.08
C TYR A 136 -8.36 -8.42 -2.34
N LEU A 137 -7.06 -8.22 -2.64
CA LEU A 137 -6.13 -9.32 -2.89
C LEU A 137 -5.94 -10.19 -1.64
N ILE A 138 -5.87 -9.58 -0.44
CA ILE A 138 -5.77 -10.28 0.85
C ILE A 138 -7.04 -11.05 1.17
N GLU A 139 -8.23 -10.49 0.91
CA GLU A 139 -9.49 -11.20 1.11
C GLU A 139 -9.60 -12.44 0.21
N ARG A 140 -9.09 -12.36 -1.01
CA ARG A 140 -9.18 -13.43 -2.00
C ARG A 140 -8.13 -14.53 -1.80
N GLU A 141 -6.88 -14.14 -1.58
CA GLU A 141 -5.72 -15.06 -1.56
C GLU A 141 -5.22 -15.37 -0.15
N GLY A 142 -5.66 -14.58 0.84
CA GLY A 142 -5.15 -14.63 2.20
C GLY A 142 -3.84 -13.86 2.39
N PHE A 143 -3.64 -13.32 3.59
CA PHE A 143 -2.45 -12.52 3.91
C PHE A 143 -1.14 -13.31 3.78
N THR A 144 -1.17 -14.64 4.00
CA THR A 144 -0.01 -15.52 3.82
C THR A 144 0.56 -15.44 2.40
N LYS A 145 -0.29 -15.37 1.37
CA LYS A 145 0.15 -15.24 -0.03
C LYS A 145 0.86 -13.92 -0.30
N VAL A 146 0.41 -12.84 0.31
CA VAL A 146 1.10 -11.54 0.24
C VAL A 146 2.47 -11.62 0.91
N ILE A 147 2.60 -12.30 2.05
CA ILE A 147 3.91 -12.52 2.69
C ILE A 147 4.84 -13.36 1.79
N GLU A 148 4.32 -14.42 1.17
CA GLU A 148 5.07 -15.26 0.21
C GLU A 148 5.56 -14.43 -0.98
N TYR A 149 4.72 -13.54 -1.52
CA TYR A 149 5.10 -12.60 -2.56
C TYR A 149 6.31 -11.75 -2.15
N PHE A 150 6.30 -11.10 -0.98
CA PHE A 150 7.46 -10.32 -0.52
C PHE A 150 8.71 -11.19 -0.30
N ARG A 151 8.57 -12.42 0.21
CA ARG A 151 9.71 -13.32 0.41
C ARG A 151 10.38 -13.77 -0.88
N SER A 152 9.63 -13.88 -1.97
CA SER A 152 10.16 -14.33 -3.27
C SER A 152 11.27 -13.42 -3.82
N PHE A 153 11.31 -12.17 -3.39
CA PHE A 153 12.36 -11.20 -3.73
C PHE A 153 13.74 -11.50 -3.14
N SER A 154 13.83 -12.45 -2.21
CA SER A 154 15.11 -13.00 -1.75
C SER A 154 15.79 -13.87 -2.82
N THR A 155 15.03 -14.39 -3.78
CA THR A 155 15.51 -15.33 -4.81
C THR A 155 15.39 -14.82 -6.25
N SER A 156 14.42 -13.95 -6.55
CA SER A 156 14.22 -13.36 -7.88
C SER A 156 13.87 -11.88 -7.76
N LEU A 157 14.47 -11.03 -8.60
CA LEU A 157 14.11 -9.61 -8.68
C LEU A 157 13.00 -9.33 -9.70
N ASP A 158 12.50 -10.36 -10.38
CA ASP A 158 11.44 -10.23 -11.36
C ASP A 158 10.09 -10.07 -10.64
N ARG A 159 9.60 -8.83 -10.56
CA ARG A 159 8.34 -8.50 -9.88
C ARG A 159 7.12 -9.12 -10.55
N HIS A 160 7.15 -9.30 -11.87
CA HIS A 160 6.04 -9.88 -12.64
C HIS A 160 5.95 -11.38 -12.37
N GLU A 161 7.08 -12.09 -12.50
CA GLU A 161 7.15 -13.52 -12.22
C GLU A 161 6.80 -13.82 -10.76
N ASN A 162 7.30 -13.01 -9.82
CA ASN A 162 6.99 -13.16 -8.40
C ASN A 162 5.50 -12.94 -8.11
N PHE A 163 4.86 -11.96 -8.76
CA PHE A 163 3.43 -11.70 -8.62
C PHE A 163 2.60 -12.87 -9.15
N GLU A 164 2.92 -13.34 -10.36
CA GLU A 164 2.22 -14.46 -10.98
C GLU A 164 2.39 -15.76 -10.19
N ARG A 165 3.59 -16.03 -9.67
CA ARG A 165 3.86 -17.19 -8.81
C ARG A 165 3.06 -17.13 -7.51
N ALA A 166 2.91 -15.95 -6.91
CA ALA A 166 2.23 -15.80 -5.62
C ALA A 166 0.71 -15.85 -5.76
N PHE A 167 0.15 -15.26 -6.82
CA PHE A 167 -1.29 -15.03 -6.95
C PHE A 167 -1.95 -15.76 -8.13
N GLY A 168 -1.19 -16.54 -8.90
CA GLY A 168 -1.71 -17.35 -10.00
C GLY A 168 -2.23 -16.55 -11.20
N GLN A 169 -1.86 -15.27 -11.31
CA GLN A 169 -2.30 -14.38 -12.40
C GLN A 169 -1.28 -13.28 -12.69
N THR A 170 -1.34 -12.72 -13.90
CA THR A 170 -0.51 -11.57 -14.27
C THR A 170 -1.03 -10.27 -13.66
N LEU A 171 -0.17 -9.24 -13.59
CA LEU A 171 -0.57 -7.90 -13.15
C LEU A 171 -1.69 -7.30 -14.03
N ALA A 172 -1.64 -7.52 -15.34
CA ALA A 172 -2.68 -7.05 -16.26
C ALA A 172 -4.03 -7.77 -16.04
N GLY A 173 -3.98 -9.08 -15.71
CA GLY A 173 -5.15 -9.84 -15.31
C GLY A 173 -5.76 -9.27 -14.03
N PHE A 174 -4.91 -9.03 -13.02
CA PHE A 174 -5.34 -8.40 -11.77
C PHE A 174 -5.93 -7.00 -11.99
N GLU A 175 -5.30 -6.14 -12.80
CA GLU A 175 -5.81 -4.79 -13.11
C GLU A 175 -7.23 -4.84 -13.68
N SER A 176 -7.48 -5.75 -14.63
CA SER A 176 -8.80 -5.92 -15.25
C SER A 176 -9.85 -6.36 -14.23
N GLU A 177 -9.48 -7.29 -13.36
CA GLU A 177 -10.35 -7.82 -12.32
C GLU A 177 -10.66 -6.77 -11.25
N ILE A 178 -9.63 -6.12 -10.70
CA ILE A 178 -9.81 -5.15 -9.62
C ILE A 178 -10.57 -3.91 -10.11
N LEU A 179 -10.39 -3.49 -11.35
CA LEU A 179 -11.22 -2.44 -11.96
C LEU A 179 -12.70 -2.82 -11.99
N THR A 180 -13.00 -4.07 -12.35
CA THR A 180 -14.37 -4.59 -12.36
C THR A 180 -14.94 -4.60 -10.96
N HIS A 181 -14.19 -5.09 -9.97
CA HIS A 181 -14.61 -5.07 -8.57
C HIS A 181 -14.85 -3.64 -8.07
N LEU A 182 -13.89 -2.73 -8.25
CA LEU A 182 -13.99 -1.34 -7.76
C LEU A 182 -15.21 -0.61 -8.35
N LYS A 183 -15.57 -0.84 -9.62
CA LYS A 183 -16.80 -0.28 -10.22
C LYS A 183 -18.09 -0.75 -9.56
N THR A 184 -18.09 -1.89 -8.88
CA THR A 184 -19.28 -2.41 -8.17
C THR A 184 -19.39 -1.92 -6.73
N VAL A 185 -18.25 -1.62 -6.09
CA VAL A 185 -18.22 -1.26 -4.66
C VAL A 185 -17.98 0.23 -4.39
N VAL A 186 -17.55 1.00 -5.41
CA VAL A 186 -17.39 2.45 -5.33
C VAL A 186 -18.71 3.10 -5.81
N PRO A 187 -19.37 3.93 -4.96
CA PRO A 187 -20.69 4.51 -5.23
C PRO A 187 -20.67 5.68 -6.22
#